data_AF-A0A392NJ54-F1
#
_entry.id   AF-A0A392NJ54-F1
#
_cell.length_a   1.000
_cell.length_b   1.000
_cell.length_c   1.000
_cell.angle_alpha   90.00
_cell.angle_beta   90.00
_cell.angle_gamma   90.00
#
_symmetry.space_group_name_H-M   'P 1'
#
loop_
_entity.id
_entity.type
_entity.pdbx_description
1 polymer ?
#
loop_
_entity_poly.entity_id
_entity_poly.type
_entity_poly.pdbx_seq_one_letter_code
_entity_poly.pdbx_strand_id
1 'polypeptide(L)'
;MFLFVQLSIRFNCLLAAEQKSQKPQKKAKKTKVGPTVSGVLEHTASGIGSPSSPVMSSTETKGARQKRPTEENLATIVDLSEGERGFMLPACFEQKSFLDQHPPMVPASEKKYILEMSSEARRAQLSQDIVVVIRLTETSLVLDEGQMEEARATANKLKDTEKELGDLKVSNAEEKEKLEDEIATLKAMMAPVVGKTKSTRELATRAELVREVKRLEKQMVA
;
A
#
# COMPACT_ATOMS: atom_id res chain seq x y z
N MET A 1 19.57 -16.88 24.20
CA MET A 1 19.41 -18.26 23.69
C MET A 1 18.83 -19.23 24.70
N PHE A 2 19.28 -19.25 25.96
CA PHE A 2 18.74 -20.17 26.99
C PHE A 2 17.23 -20.10 27.22
N LEU A 3 16.65 -18.90 27.25
CA LEU A 3 15.19 -18.73 27.41
C LEU A 3 14.40 -19.29 26.22
N PHE A 4 14.95 -19.22 25.01
CA PHE A 4 14.31 -19.72 23.80
C PHE A 4 14.30 -21.25 23.76
N VAL A 5 15.41 -21.87 24.18
CA VAL A 5 15.50 -23.33 24.34
C VAL A 5 14.54 -23.81 25.43
N GLN A 6 14.47 -23.10 26.56
CA GLN A 6 13.58 -23.45 27.67
C GLN A 6 12.09 -23.35 27.27
N LEU A 7 11.73 -22.33 26.48
CA LEU A 7 10.36 -22.14 26.01
C LEU A 7 9.99 -23.18 24.95
N SER A 8 10.90 -23.51 24.04
CA SER A 8 10.70 -24.53 23.01
C SER A 8 10.55 -25.94 23.61
N ILE A 9 11.31 -26.28 24.66
CA ILE A 9 11.16 -27.55 25.39
C ILE A 9 9.80 -27.61 26.10
N ARG A 10 9.37 -26.54 26.77
CA ARG A 10 8.07 -26.50 27.46
C ARG A 10 6.90 -26.61 26.49
N PHE A 11 6.97 -25.93 25.35
CA PHE A 11 5.94 -25.96 24.33
C PHE A 11 5.79 -27.35 23.68
N ASN A 12 6.91 -28.01 23.34
CA ASN A 12 6.89 -29.37 22.80
C ASN A 12 6.38 -30.41 23.81
N CYS A 13 6.74 -30.28 25.10
CA CYS A 13 6.21 -31.16 26.15
C CYS A 13 4.69 -31.04 26.33
N LEU A 14 4.12 -29.84 26.18
CA LEU A 14 2.67 -29.62 26.31
C LEU A 14 1.90 -30.30 25.16
N LEU A 15 2.39 -30.16 23.93
CA LEU A 15 1.81 -30.82 22.75
C LEU A 15 1.86 -32.36 22.84
N ALA A 16 2.93 -32.92 23.40
CA ALA A 16 3.07 -34.36 23.58
C ALA A 16 2.14 -34.94 24.67
N ALA A 17 1.73 -34.12 25.65
CA ALA A 17 0.80 -34.53 26.70
C ALA A 17 -0.66 -34.59 26.17
N GLU A 18 -1.03 -33.70 25.25
CA GLU A 18 -2.38 -33.64 24.66
C GLU A 18 -2.71 -34.89 23.82
N GLN A 19 -1.71 -35.47 23.15
CA GLN A 19 -1.86 -36.64 22.27
C GLN A 19 -2.08 -37.98 23.02
N LYS A 20 -1.88 -38.02 24.35
CA LYS A 20 -1.99 -39.27 25.15
C LYS A 20 -3.39 -39.57 25.71
N SER A 21 -4.39 -38.72 25.47
CA SER A 21 -5.72 -38.86 26.09
C SER A 21 -6.79 -39.61 25.25
N GLN A 22 -6.51 -40.00 24.00
CA GLN A 22 -7.47 -40.77 23.19
C GLN A 22 -7.16 -42.28 23.18
N LYS A 23 -7.87 -43.04 24.02
CA LYS A 23 -7.95 -44.51 23.93
C LYS A 23 -8.92 -44.91 22.81
N PRO A 24 -8.55 -45.85 21.91
CA PRO A 24 -9.48 -46.42 20.93
C PRO A 24 -10.38 -47.48 21.58
N GLN A 25 -11.69 -47.27 21.59
CA GLN A 25 -12.65 -48.32 21.94
C GLN A 25 -12.82 -49.30 20.76
N LYS A 26 -12.57 -50.58 21.05
CA LYS A 26 -12.88 -51.73 20.18
C LYS A 26 -14.39 -52.00 20.19
N LYS A 27 -15.03 -52.05 19.02
CA LYS A 27 -16.23 -52.89 18.79
C LYS A 27 -16.19 -53.55 17.41
N ALA A 28 -16.75 -54.76 17.38
CA ALA A 28 -16.54 -55.80 16.39
C ALA A 28 -17.35 -55.65 15.08
N LYS A 29 -16.85 -56.34 14.03
CA LYS A 29 -17.51 -57.03 12.89
C LYS A 29 -19.04 -56.87 12.80
N LYS A 30 -19.71 -56.77 11.64
CA LYS A 30 -19.44 -56.95 10.20
C LYS A 30 -20.81 -56.70 9.54
N THR A 31 -20.91 -56.02 8.40
CA THR A 31 -21.74 -56.43 7.22
C THR A 31 -21.37 -55.53 6.03
N LYS A 32 -21.38 -56.17 4.87
CA LYS A 32 -20.83 -55.82 3.56
C LYS A 32 -21.99 -55.47 2.63
N VAL A 33 -21.93 -54.37 1.87
CA VAL A 33 -22.32 -54.23 0.43
C VAL A 33 -21.63 -52.96 -0.13
N GLY A 34 -21.17 -53.05 -1.38
CA GLY A 34 -20.21 -52.16 -2.05
C GLY A 34 -20.74 -50.86 -2.70
N PRO A 35 -19.93 -50.22 -3.58
CA PRO A 35 -19.94 -48.78 -3.82
C PRO A 35 -20.63 -48.36 -5.14
N THR A 36 -21.03 -47.09 -5.25
CA THR A 36 -21.31 -46.42 -6.53
C THR A 36 -20.91 -44.95 -6.47
N VAL A 37 -20.31 -44.50 -7.58
CA VAL A 37 -19.58 -43.25 -7.85
C VAL A 37 -20.52 -42.20 -8.48
N SER A 38 -20.06 -40.93 -8.45
CA SER A 38 -20.51 -39.78 -9.28
C SER A 38 -21.66 -38.97 -8.68
N GLY A 39 -21.71 -37.64 -8.71
CA GLY A 39 -20.92 -36.60 -9.35
C GLY A 39 -21.72 -35.28 -9.29
N VAL A 40 -21.00 -34.17 -9.08
CA VAL A 40 -21.25 -32.77 -9.47
C VAL A 40 -22.60 -32.42 -10.14
N LEU A 41 -23.29 -31.36 -9.70
CA LEU A 41 -23.55 -30.12 -10.49
C LEU A 41 -24.37 -29.04 -9.73
N GLU A 42 -24.02 -27.80 -10.06
CA GLU A 42 -24.39 -26.47 -9.59
C GLU A 42 -25.82 -25.93 -9.88
N HIS A 43 -26.14 -24.86 -9.11
CA HIS A 43 -26.75 -23.55 -9.43
C HIS A 43 -28.14 -23.39 -10.07
N THR A 44 -28.93 -22.48 -9.46
CA THR A 44 -29.56 -21.28 -10.07
C THR A 44 -30.20 -20.45 -8.94
N ALA A 45 -29.74 -19.24 -8.61
CA ALA A 45 -30.07 -17.92 -9.20
C ALA A 45 -31.51 -17.43 -8.92
N SER A 46 -31.65 -16.35 -8.15
CA SER A 46 -32.77 -15.40 -8.27
C SER A 46 -32.42 -14.07 -7.58
N GLY A 47 -32.50 -12.97 -8.35
CA GLY A 47 -32.25 -11.60 -7.88
C GLY A 47 -33.53 -10.80 -7.61
N ILE A 48 -33.37 -9.47 -7.65
CA ILE A 48 -34.36 -8.37 -7.56
C ILE A 48 -34.65 -7.97 -6.10
N GLY A 49 -34.60 -6.71 -5.67
CA GLY A 49 -34.48 -5.42 -6.36
C GLY A 49 -35.16 -4.36 -5.48
N SER A 50 -34.39 -3.38 -5.00
CA SER A 50 -34.86 -2.27 -4.16
C SER A 50 -35.64 -1.21 -4.95
N PRO A 51 -36.51 -0.44 -4.27
CA PRO A 51 -36.71 0.95 -4.66
C PRO A 51 -36.46 1.95 -3.52
N SER A 52 -35.95 3.11 -3.91
CA SER A 52 -35.52 4.27 -3.12
C SER A 52 -36.66 5.11 -2.54
N SER A 53 -36.37 5.87 -1.49
CA SER A 53 -37.22 6.94 -0.94
C SER A 53 -36.52 8.31 -0.94
N PRO A 54 -37.26 9.43 -0.96
CA PRO A 54 -36.81 10.71 -1.51
C PRO A 54 -36.31 11.75 -0.47
N VAL A 55 -35.62 12.74 -1.05
CA VAL A 55 -35.10 14.01 -0.51
C VAL A 55 -36.19 14.88 0.14
N MET A 56 -35.88 15.53 1.27
CA MET A 56 -36.49 16.80 1.70
C MET A 56 -35.47 17.65 2.47
N SER A 57 -35.45 18.94 2.13
CA SER A 57 -34.48 19.97 2.50
C SER A 57 -34.97 20.84 3.67
N SER A 58 -34.05 21.64 4.18
CA SER A 58 -33.97 22.37 5.44
C SER A 58 -34.95 23.53 5.63
N THR A 59 -35.19 23.88 6.91
CA THR A 59 -35.44 25.27 7.33
C THR A 59 -34.53 25.62 8.51
N GLU A 60 -33.62 26.57 8.26
CA GLU A 60 -32.78 27.25 9.24
C GLU A 60 -33.58 28.22 10.10
N THR A 61 -33.22 28.39 11.37
CA THR A 61 -33.19 29.73 12.01
C THR A 61 -32.07 29.82 13.05
N LYS A 62 -31.48 31.01 13.11
CA LYS A 62 -30.15 31.38 13.58
C LYS A 62 -30.10 31.69 15.08
N GLY A 63 -28.94 31.48 15.72
CA GLY A 63 -28.70 31.97 17.08
C GLY A 63 -27.26 31.81 17.63
N ALA A 64 -26.30 32.52 17.04
CA ALA A 64 -25.08 33.08 17.67
C ALA A 64 -23.97 32.21 18.33
N ARG A 65 -22.81 32.25 17.67
CA ARG A 65 -21.46 32.62 18.19
C ARG A 65 -20.45 31.53 18.60
N GLN A 66 -19.40 31.48 17.76
CA GLN A 66 -17.96 31.36 18.00
C GLN A 66 -17.21 30.01 17.89
N LYS A 67 -16.22 30.08 16.97
CA LYS A 67 -14.93 29.36 16.84
C LYS A 67 -14.98 27.85 16.56
N ARG A 68 -14.61 27.48 15.32
CA ARG A 68 -14.18 26.11 14.95
C ARG A 68 -12.80 25.82 15.57
N PRO A 69 -12.54 24.59 16.02
CA PRO A 69 -11.67 23.71 15.23
C PRO A 69 -12.01 22.20 15.28
N THR A 70 -11.73 21.56 14.14
CA THR A 70 -11.11 20.23 13.93
C THR A 70 -11.49 19.05 14.83
N GLU A 71 -12.25 18.12 14.21
CA GLU A 71 -12.05 16.66 14.19
C GLU A 71 -11.07 16.03 15.21
N GLU A 72 -11.52 15.85 16.46
CA GLU A 72 -10.94 14.92 17.45
C GLU A 72 -12.05 14.40 18.37
N ASN A 73 -12.81 13.38 17.93
CA ASN A 73 -13.60 12.57 18.86
C ASN A 73 -13.69 11.13 18.36
N LEU A 74 -12.53 10.53 18.13
CA LEU A 74 -12.42 9.08 18.28
C LEU A 74 -12.37 8.83 19.79
N ALA A 75 -13.48 8.30 20.30
CA ALA A 75 -13.71 7.96 21.69
C ALA A 75 -12.44 7.35 22.33
N THR A 76 -11.77 8.17 23.12
CA THR A 76 -10.68 7.78 24.00
C THR A 76 -11.18 6.70 24.96
N ILE A 77 -10.46 5.58 24.96
CA ILE A 77 -10.58 4.50 25.93
C ILE A 77 -10.60 5.13 27.33
N VAL A 78 -11.68 4.89 28.08
CA VAL A 78 -11.99 5.53 29.36
C VAL A 78 -11.00 5.05 30.43
N ASP A 79 -10.09 5.93 30.85
CA ASP A 79 -9.32 5.80 32.08
C ASP A 79 -10.23 6.20 33.26
N LEU A 80 -10.39 5.27 34.22
CA LEU A 80 -11.36 5.37 35.33
C LEU A 80 -10.81 6.12 36.56
N SER A 81 -9.62 6.74 36.47
CA SER A 81 -8.94 7.21 37.69
C SER A 81 -9.16 8.67 38.08
N GLU A 82 -9.40 9.64 37.18
CA GLU A 82 -9.42 11.06 37.60
C GLU A 82 -10.39 11.92 36.76
N GLY A 83 -11.64 12.04 37.22
CA GLY A 83 -12.59 12.98 36.64
C GLY A 83 -13.97 12.86 37.26
N GLU A 84 -14.38 13.87 38.00
CA GLU A 84 -15.66 13.99 38.74
C GLU A 84 -16.92 13.90 37.84
N ARG A 85 -16.75 13.77 36.52
CA ARG A 85 -17.80 13.33 35.61
C ARG A 85 -17.77 11.80 35.50
N GLY A 86 -18.35 11.16 36.51
CA GLY A 86 -18.65 9.73 36.45
C GLY A 86 -19.45 9.40 35.18
N PHE A 87 -19.31 8.16 34.71
CA PHE A 87 -20.12 7.65 33.60
C PHE A 87 -21.61 7.86 33.91
N MET A 88 -22.25 8.81 33.22
CA MET A 88 -23.68 9.02 33.35
C MET A 88 -24.39 7.88 32.63
N LEU A 89 -24.91 6.94 33.41
CA LEU A 89 -25.74 5.88 32.90
C LEU A 89 -27.01 6.51 32.30
N PRO A 90 -27.49 6.07 31.13
CA PRO A 90 -28.74 6.59 30.59
C PRO A 90 -29.87 6.46 31.62
N ALA A 91 -30.71 7.49 31.76
CA ALA A 91 -31.75 7.57 32.80
C ALA A 91 -32.70 6.36 32.85
N CYS A 92 -32.85 5.64 31.72
CA CYS A 92 -33.62 4.40 31.67
C CYS A 92 -33.06 3.28 32.56
N PHE A 93 -31.76 3.26 32.86
CA PHE A 93 -31.17 2.30 33.78
C PHE A 93 -31.28 2.71 35.26
N GLU A 94 -31.61 3.97 35.55
CA GLU A 94 -31.90 4.42 36.92
C GLU A 94 -33.25 3.87 37.41
N GLN A 95 -34.17 3.62 36.48
CA GLN A 95 -35.46 3.02 36.77
C GLN A 95 -35.34 1.49 36.88
N LYS A 96 -35.44 0.97 38.11
CA LYS A 96 -35.34 -0.48 38.41
C LYS A 96 -36.31 -1.36 37.62
N SER A 97 -37.48 -0.84 37.24
CA SER A 97 -38.51 -1.58 36.49
C SER A 97 -38.43 -1.42 34.97
N PHE A 98 -37.43 -0.69 34.45
CA PHE A 98 -37.32 -0.44 33.01
C PHE A 98 -37.10 -1.72 32.21
N LEU A 99 -36.22 -2.61 32.67
CA LEU A 99 -35.96 -3.90 32.02
C LEU A 99 -37.13 -4.90 32.19
N ASP A 100 -37.96 -4.73 33.22
CA ASP A 100 -39.17 -5.53 33.39
C ASP A 100 -40.26 -5.13 32.39
N GLN A 101 -40.38 -3.82 32.11
CA GLN A 101 -41.33 -3.26 31.14
C GLN A 101 -40.83 -3.42 29.70
N HIS A 102 -39.52 -3.46 29.51
CA HIS A 102 -38.84 -3.56 28.22
C HIS A 102 -37.79 -4.66 28.26
N PRO A 103 -38.21 -5.94 28.32
CA PRO A 103 -37.28 -7.05 28.32
C PRO A 103 -36.46 -7.02 27.02
N PRO A 104 -35.13 -7.18 27.08
CA PRO A 104 -34.30 -7.21 25.89
C PRO A 104 -34.77 -8.33 24.96
N MET A 105 -35.21 -7.95 23.76
CA MET A 105 -35.65 -8.90 22.75
C MET A 105 -34.43 -9.47 22.03
N VAL A 106 -34.04 -10.69 22.40
CA VAL A 106 -33.09 -11.49 21.62
C VAL A 106 -33.87 -12.29 20.59
N PRO A 107 -33.57 -12.18 19.28
CA PRO A 107 -34.19 -12.99 18.25
C PRO A 107 -34.11 -14.49 18.58
N ALA A 108 -35.16 -15.24 18.26
CA ALA A 108 -35.23 -16.67 18.60
C ALA A 108 -34.07 -17.48 18.00
N SER A 109 -33.57 -17.08 16.83
CA SER A 109 -32.40 -17.67 16.17
C SER A 109 -31.10 -17.49 16.99
N GLU A 110 -30.87 -16.29 17.51
CA GLU A 110 -29.69 -15.98 18.32
C GLU A 110 -29.79 -16.62 19.70
N LYS A 111 -30.96 -16.53 20.34
CA LYS A 111 -31.23 -17.20 21.61
C LYS A 111 -30.98 -18.71 21.52
N LYS A 112 -31.43 -19.33 20.43
CA LYS A 112 -31.19 -20.74 20.13
C LYS A 112 -29.68 -21.01 20.00
N TYR A 113 -28.97 -20.23 19.19
CA TYR A 113 -27.53 -20.40 19.00
C TYR A 113 -26.72 -20.24 20.31
N ILE A 114 -27.01 -19.23 21.13
CA ILE A 114 -26.30 -18.96 22.39
C ILE A 114 -26.57 -20.05 23.44
N LEU A 115 -27.82 -20.50 23.54
CA LEU A 115 -28.22 -21.49 24.55
C LEU A 115 -27.92 -22.94 24.12
N GLU A 116 -28.02 -23.26 22.83
CA GLU A 116 -27.76 -24.61 22.32
C GLU A 116 -26.27 -24.92 22.15
N MET A 117 -25.42 -23.90 21.95
CA MET A 117 -23.98 -24.12 21.98
C MET A 117 -23.54 -24.55 23.37
N SER A 118 -23.01 -25.76 23.46
CA SER A 118 -22.39 -26.25 24.68
C SER A 118 -21.16 -25.41 25.04
N SER A 119 -20.82 -25.40 26.32
CA SER A 119 -19.58 -24.75 26.81
C SER A 119 -18.34 -25.32 26.13
N GLU A 120 -18.34 -26.62 25.82
CA GLU A 120 -17.25 -27.30 25.11
C GLU A 120 -17.16 -26.86 23.64
N ALA A 121 -18.29 -26.75 22.93
CA ALA A 121 -18.32 -26.26 21.55
C ALA A 121 -17.80 -24.81 21.46
N ARG A 122 -18.20 -23.93 22.40
CA ARG A 122 -17.66 -22.57 22.48
C ARG A 122 -16.16 -22.52 22.71
N ARG A 123 -15.64 -23.38 23.59
CA ARG A 123 -14.20 -23.46 23.86
C ARG A 123 -13.42 -23.93 22.63
N ALA A 124 -13.96 -24.91 21.89
CA ALA A 124 -13.35 -25.39 20.65
C ALA A 124 -13.31 -24.27 19.59
N GLN A 125 -14.42 -23.54 19.41
CA GLN A 125 -14.49 -22.38 18.51
C GLN A 125 -13.45 -21.31 18.91
N LEU A 126 -13.43 -20.89 20.17
CA LEU A 126 -12.47 -19.90 20.67
C LEU A 126 -11.02 -20.35 20.47
N SER A 127 -10.73 -21.63 20.73
CA SER A 127 -9.40 -22.19 20.50
C SER A 127 -9.01 -22.12 19.02
N GLN A 128 -9.95 -22.39 18.11
CA GLN A 128 -9.72 -22.30 16.68
C GLN A 128 -9.52 -20.85 16.23
N ASP A 129 -10.35 -19.93 16.70
CA ASP A 129 -10.26 -18.50 16.39
C ASP A 129 -8.92 -17.92 16.86
N ILE A 130 -8.45 -18.29 18.06
CA ILE A 130 -7.13 -17.90 18.57
C ILE A 130 -6.02 -18.40 17.64
N VAL A 131 -6.08 -19.65 17.19
CA VAL A 131 -5.09 -20.21 16.25
C VAL A 131 -5.09 -19.45 14.93
N VAL A 132 -6.26 -19.10 14.40
CA VAL A 132 -6.38 -18.31 13.16
C VAL A 132 -5.79 -16.91 13.34
N VAL A 133 -6.11 -16.23 14.44
CA VAL A 133 -5.58 -14.89 14.75
C VAL A 133 -4.06 -14.95 14.89
N ILE A 134 -3.50 -15.93 15.61
CA ILE A 134 -2.05 -16.11 15.73
C ILE A 134 -1.42 -16.26 14.34
N ARG A 135 -1.93 -17.17 13.51
CA ARG A 135 -1.41 -17.37 12.15
C ARG A 135 -1.50 -16.10 11.28
N LEU A 136 -2.61 -15.37 11.37
CA LEU A 136 -2.79 -14.12 10.64
C LEU A 136 -1.74 -13.08 11.08
N THR A 137 -1.52 -12.94 12.39
CA THR A 137 -0.50 -12.03 12.92
C THR A 137 0.91 -12.44 12.51
N GLU A 138 1.24 -13.74 12.54
CA GLU A 138 2.52 -14.26 12.05
C GLU A 138 2.72 -13.92 10.56
N THR A 139 1.71 -14.15 9.71
CA THR A 139 1.81 -13.82 8.28
C THR A 139 1.97 -12.32 8.03
N SER A 140 1.31 -11.48 8.83
CA SER A 140 1.43 -10.02 8.68
C SER A 140 2.84 -9.55 9.02
N LEU A 141 3.43 -10.07 10.12
CA LEU A 141 4.80 -9.74 10.53
C LEU A 141 5.85 -10.23 9.53
N VAL A 142 5.68 -11.41 8.93
CA VAL A 142 6.60 -11.94 7.91
C VAL A 142 6.57 -11.10 6.63
N LEU A 143 5.39 -10.61 6.24
CA LEU A 143 5.26 -9.75 5.07
C LEU A 143 5.93 -8.38 5.28
N ASP A 144 5.87 -7.83 6.49
CA ASP A 144 6.50 -6.54 6.82
C ASP A 144 8.03 -6.59 6.72
N GLU A 145 8.66 -7.71 7.09
CA GLU A 145 10.11 -7.90 6.97
C GLU A 145 10.57 -7.95 5.51
N GLY A 146 9.84 -8.66 4.65
CA GLY A 146 10.14 -8.75 3.23
C GLY A 146 10.00 -7.42 2.49
N GLN A 147 8.93 -6.67 2.79
CA GLN A 147 8.72 -5.35 2.19
C GLN A 147 9.77 -4.32 2.64
N MET A 148 10.24 -4.39 3.89
CA MET A 148 11.31 -3.50 4.35
C MET A 148 12.65 -3.78 3.67
N GLU A 149 12.98 -5.04 3.41
CA GLU A 149 14.22 -5.43 2.73
C GLU A 149 14.21 -4.95 1.27
N GLU A 150 13.10 -5.17 0.56
CA GLU A 150 12.91 -4.69 -0.81
C GLU A 150 12.90 -3.14 -0.88
N ALA A 151 12.23 -2.47 0.07
CA ALA A 151 12.25 -1.01 0.18
C ALA A 151 13.66 -0.48 0.44
N ARG A 152 14.48 -1.16 1.26
CA ARG A 152 15.88 -0.79 1.48
C ARG A 152 16.73 -1.03 0.22
N ALA A 153 16.53 -2.15 -0.48
CA ALA A 153 17.27 -2.46 -1.70
C ALA A 153 16.98 -1.45 -2.81
N THR A 154 15.72 -1.05 -2.98
CA THR A 154 15.31 -0.02 -3.94
C THR A 154 15.84 1.37 -3.55
N ALA A 155 15.84 1.71 -2.27
CA ALA A 155 16.42 2.97 -1.78
C ALA A 155 17.94 3.07 -2.03
N ASN A 156 18.68 1.97 -1.83
CA ASN A 156 20.12 1.95 -2.12
C ASN A 156 20.39 2.10 -3.62
N LYS A 157 19.66 1.36 -4.47
CA LYS A 157 19.75 1.51 -5.93
C LYS A 157 19.46 2.94 -6.38
N LEU A 158 18.44 3.58 -5.80
CA LEU A 158 18.13 4.99 -6.11
C LEU A 158 19.30 5.91 -5.77
N LYS A 159 19.93 5.75 -4.60
CA LYS A 159 21.11 6.53 -4.21
C LYS A 159 22.28 6.33 -5.17
N ASP A 160 22.53 5.09 -5.58
CA ASP A 160 23.61 4.79 -6.53
C ASP A 160 23.34 5.46 -7.89
N THR A 161 22.10 5.35 -8.41
CA THR A 161 21.72 6.00 -9.66
C THR A 161 21.73 7.53 -9.59
N GLU A 162 21.41 8.11 -8.43
CA GLU A 162 21.47 9.56 -8.22
C GLU A 162 22.91 10.07 -8.26
N LYS A 163 23.83 9.31 -7.66
CA LYS A 163 25.27 9.61 -7.71
C LYS A 163 25.80 9.53 -9.14
N GLU A 164 25.51 8.44 -9.86
CA GLU A 164 25.93 8.28 -11.27
C GLU A 164 25.36 9.39 -12.14
N LEU A 165 24.11 9.78 -11.94
CA LEU A 165 23.49 10.90 -12.66
C LEU A 165 24.20 12.24 -12.37
N GLY A 166 24.64 12.44 -11.12
CA GLY A 166 25.45 13.59 -10.72
C GLY A 166 26.79 13.64 -11.46
N ASP A 167 27.53 12.52 -11.44
CA ASP A 167 28.83 12.40 -12.09
C ASP A 167 28.71 12.61 -13.62
N LEU A 168 27.68 12.04 -14.25
CA LEU A 168 27.42 12.21 -15.68
C LEU A 168 27.08 13.66 -16.04
N LYS A 169 26.33 14.37 -15.18
CA LYS A 169 26.00 15.79 -15.40
C LYS A 169 27.24 16.67 -15.33
N VAL A 170 28.16 16.40 -14.42
CA VAL A 170 29.43 17.14 -14.31
C VAL A 170 30.27 16.90 -15.57
N SER A 171 30.47 15.65 -15.96
CA SER A 171 31.23 15.31 -17.17
C SER A 171 30.61 15.93 -18.43
N ASN A 172 29.28 15.94 -18.56
CA ASN A 172 28.60 16.57 -19.68
C ASN A 172 28.81 18.09 -19.72
N ALA A 173 28.80 18.75 -18.57
CA ALA A 173 29.06 20.19 -18.47
C ALA A 173 30.49 20.54 -18.90
N GLU A 174 31.48 19.76 -18.47
CA GLU A 174 32.88 19.93 -18.86
C GLU A 174 33.09 19.71 -20.36
N GLU A 175 32.49 18.66 -20.94
CA GLU A 175 32.55 18.43 -22.39
C GLU A 175 31.88 19.56 -23.18
N LYS A 176 30.76 20.10 -22.68
CA LYS A 176 30.06 21.22 -23.31
C LYS A 176 30.91 22.50 -23.29
N GLU A 177 31.55 22.82 -22.18
CA GLU A 177 32.47 23.97 -22.06
C GLU A 177 33.63 23.84 -23.05
N LYS A 178 34.26 22.66 -23.10
CA LYS A 178 35.35 22.38 -24.04
C LYS A 178 34.92 22.56 -25.50
N LEU A 179 33.73 22.06 -25.87
CA LEU A 179 33.21 22.23 -27.22
C LEU A 179 32.88 23.69 -27.53
N GLU A 180 32.38 24.46 -26.56
CA GLU A 180 32.14 25.90 -26.73
C GLU A 180 33.45 26.67 -26.97
N ASP A 181 34.53 26.33 -26.27
CA ASP A 181 35.87 26.90 -26.47
C ASP A 181 36.45 26.57 -27.85
N GLU A 182 36.29 25.32 -28.31
CA GLU A 182 36.70 24.90 -29.66
C GLU A 182 35.90 25.66 -30.74
N ILE A 183 34.59 25.85 -30.55
CA ILE A 183 33.73 26.64 -31.45
C ILE A 183 34.20 28.11 -31.47
N ALA A 184 34.51 28.71 -30.32
CA ALA A 184 34.99 30.08 -30.23
C ALA A 184 36.34 30.24 -30.97
N THR A 185 37.24 29.28 -30.80
CA THR A 185 38.55 29.24 -31.44
C THR A 185 38.42 29.12 -32.97
N LEU A 186 37.63 28.15 -33.45
CA LEU A 186 37.37 27.98 -34.88
C LEU A 186 36.73 29.23 -35.49
N LYS A 187 35.77 29.84 -34.78
CA LYS A 187 35.14 31.09 -35.20
C LYS A 187 36.13 32.25 -35.29
N ALA A 188 37.11 32.33 -34.40
CA ALA A 188 38.19 33.32 -34.46
C ALA A 188 39.12 33.07 -35.67
N MET A 189 39.47 31.82 -35.97
CA MET A 189 40.26 31.48 -37.17
C MET A 189 39.51 31.77 -38.48
N MET A 190 38.18 31.63 -38.46
CA MET A 190 37.31 31.97 -39.59
C MET A 190 37.05 33.48 -39.70
N ALA A 191 37.44 34.29 -38.70
CA ALA A 191 37.30 35.73 -38.79
C ALA A 191 38.09 36.26 -40.01
N PRO A 192 37.49 37.12 -40.84
CA PRO A 192 38.09 37.52 -42.10
C PRO A 192 39.43 38.21 -41.84
N VAL A 193 40.51 37.63 -42.37
CA VAL A 193 41.85 38.24 -42.42
C VAL A 193 41.72 39.68 -42.91
N VAL A 194 41.97 40.63 -42.00
CA VAL A 194 42.07 42.06 -42.27
C VAL A 194 43.21 42.23 -43.27
N GLY A 195 42.85 42.38 -44.54
CA GLY A 195 43.79 42.38 -45.67
C GLY A 195 43.22 41.82 -46.99
N LYS A 196 42.09 41.12 -46.96
CA LYS A 196 41.40 40.71 -48.21
C LYS A 196 40.77 41.93 -48.90
N THR A 197 41.19 42.19 -50.14
CA THR A 197 40.61 43.23 -51.00
C THR A 197 39.11 42.98 -51.17
N LYS A 198 38.31 44.07 -51.20
CA LYS A 198 36.82 44.02 -51.25
C LYS A 198 36.24 43.02 -52.26
N SER A 199 36.93 42.81 -53.40
CA SER A 199 36.53 41.89 -54.47
C SER A 199 36.46 40.41 -54.08
N THR A 200 37.29 39.92 -53.14
CA THR A 200 37.26 38.49 -52.75
C THR A 200 36.19 38.15 -51.72
N ARG A 201 35.55 39.16 -51.11
CA ARG A 201 34.49 38.98 -50.10
C ARG A 201 33.10 38.80 -50.71
N GLU A 202 32.91 39.20 -51.97
CA GLU A 202 31.63 39.16 -52.69
C GLU A 202 31.40 37.87 -53.49
N LEU A 203 32.38 36.97 -53.51
CA LEU A 203 32.29 35.71 -54.25
C LEU A 203 31.70 34.65 -53.30
N ALA A 204 30.38 34.66 -53.16
CA ALA A 204 29.64 33.78 -52.25
C ALA A 204 29.60 32.33 -52.75
N THR A 205 29.82 32.13 -54.05
CA THR A 205 29.76 30.80 -54.68
C THR A 205 31.06 30.42 -55.37
N ARG A 206 31.35 29.11 -55.41
CA ARG A 206 32.50 28.55 -56.14
C ARG A 206 32.53 29.01 -57.61
N ALA A 207 31.37 29.14 -58.25
CA ALA A 207 31.26 29.57 -59.64
C ALA A 207 31.63 31.04 -59.85
N GLU A 208 31.39 31.92 -58.88
CA GLU A 208 31.82 33.32 -58.92
C GLU A 208 33.34 33.42 -58.75
N LEU A 209 33.91 32.65 -57.83
CA LEU A 209 35.37 32.59 -57.65
C LEU A 209 36.09 32.15 -58.92
N VAL A 210 35.63 31.08 -59.56
CA VAL A 210 36.23 30.59 -60.81
C VAL A 210 36.14 31.60 -61.94
N ARG A 211 35.03 32.37 -62.03
CA ARG A 211 34.89 33.43 -63.03
C ARG A 211 35.89 34.56 -62.82
N GLU A 212 36.09 34.98 -61.57
CA GLU A 212 37.01 36.08 -61.26
C GLU A 212 38.48 35.68 -61.42
N VAL A 213 38.86 34.46 -61.04
CA VAL A 213 40.20 33.90 -61.30
C VAL A 213 40.50 33.92 -62.80
N LYS A 214 39.56 33.45 -63.63
CA LYS A 214 39.72 33.44 -65.09
C LYS A 214 39.80 34.85 -65.70
N ARG A 215 39.15 35.85 -65.08
CA ARG A 215 39.25 37.25 -65.49
C ARG A 215 40.64 37.81 -65.20
N LEU A 216 41.18 37.53 -64.02
CA LEU A 216 42.51 37.97 -63.59
C LEU A 216 43.62 37.30 -64.40
N GLU A 217 43.53 35.99 -64.67
CA GLU A 217 44.48 35.27 -65.53
C GLU A 217 44.61 35.91 -66.91
N LYS A 218 43.49 36.31 -67.52
CA LYS A 218 43.51 37.02 -68.80
C LYS A 218 44.16 38.40 -68.73
N GLN A 219 44.06 39.10 -67.60
CA GLN A 219 44.69 40.41 -67.41
C GLN A 219 46.20 40.31 -67.17
N MET A 220 46.69 39.17 -66.68
CA MET A 220 48.12 38.96 -66.44
C MET A 220 48.87 38.41 -67.66
N VAL A 221 48.16 37.86 -68.64
CA VAL A 221 48.73 37.22 -69.84
C VAL A 221 48.69 38.14 -71.08
N ALA A 222 48.12 39.34 -70.95
CA ALA A 222 48.09 40.39 -71.99
C ALA A 222 49.17 41.45 -71.71
#